data_AF-A0A966VKH3-F1
#
_entry.id   AF-A0A966VKH3-F1
#
_cell.length_a   1.000
_cell.length_b   1.000
_cell.length_c   1.000
_cell.angle_alpha   90.00
_cell.angle_beta   90.00
_cell.angle_gamma   90.00
#
_symmetry.space_group_name_H-M   'P 1'
#
loop_
_entity.id
_entity.type
_entity.pdbx_description
1 polymer ?
#
loop_
_entity_poly.entity_id
_entity_poly.type
_entity_poly.pdbx_seq_one_letter_code
_entity_poly.pdbx_strand_id
1 'polypeptide(L)'
;DSRQAWHKRQHKDPQNTVDWMLNRNKESGKGSFKYGDPLDLNADWVVTSFYELDEIANLPGKSAFTLPYGLTMATIFHTSAYRQITDRVTPFKCDLYNIDEQTELTLPEKIKVDQYPADVFYNVPGIHYSANYHREGQVIRATRRLLIDFKKSVCDQADAIAWEKARLAIRRDVRNQVFVR
;
A
#
# COMPACT_ATOMS: atom_id res chain seq x y z
N ASP A 1 -6.93 4.20 -1.01
CA ASP A 1 -8.26 4.38 -1.64
C ASP A 1 -8.91 5.69 -1.22
N SER A 2 -9.34 6.55 -2.16
CA SER A 2 -10.05 7.79 -1.81
C SER A 2 -11.55 7.68 -2.06
N ARG A 3 -12.33 8.36 -1.21
CA ARG A 3 -13.78 8.55 -1.34
C ARG A 3 -14.21 8.98 -2.75
N GLN A 4 -13.54 9.99 -3.30
CA GLN A 4 -13.81 10.48 -4.66
C GLN A 4 -13.62 9.38 -5.73
N ALA A 5 -12.61 8.52 -5.56
CA ALA A 5 -12.35 7.46 -6.52
C ALA A 5 -13.45 6.38 -6.48
N TRP A 6 -13.97 6.04 -5.30
CA TRP A 6 -15.08 5.10 -5.15
C TRP A 6 -16.42 5.65 -5.61
N HIS A 7 -16.70 6.93 -5.38
CA HIS A 7 -17.87 7.60 -5.98
C HIS A 7 -17.89 7.46 -7.52
N LYS A 8 -16.73 7.60 -8.17
CA LYS A 8 -16.61 7.39 -9.64
C LYS A 8 -16.79 5.94 -10.08
N ARG A 9 -16.63 4.97 -9.18
CA ARG A 9 -16.71 3.52 -9.48
C ARG A 9 -18.05 2.91 -9.13
N GLN A 10 -18.90 3.58 -8.35
CA GLN A 10 -20.19 3.05 -7.89
C GLN A 10 -21.15 2.62 -9.01
N HIS A 11 -20.95 3.13 -10.23
CA HIS A 11 -21.75 2.80 -11.42
C HIS A 11 -21.05 1.82 -12.38
N LYS A 12 -19.84 1.37 -12.05
CA LYS A 12 -19.10 0.39 -12.84
C LYS A 12 -19.44 -1.02 -12.37
N ASP A 13 -19.30 -1.98 -13.26
CA ASP A 13 -19.31 -3.40 -12.88
C ASP A 13 -18.24 -3.65 -11.80
N PRO A 14 -18.60 -4.23 -10.65
CA PRO A 14 -17.64 -4.58 -9.60
C PRO A 14 -16.47 -5.43 -10.12
N GLN A 15 -16.72 -6.38 -11.03
CA GLN A 15 -15.68 -7.25 -11.58
C GLN A 15 -14.65 -6.45 -12.39
N ASN A 16 -15.10 -5.50 -13.20
CA ASN A 16 -14.19 -4.58 -13.91
C ASN A 16 -13.30 -3.79 -12.95
N THR A 17 -13.78 -3.48 -11.75
CA THR A 17 -12.98 -2.82 -10.72
C THR A 17 -11.98 -3.78 -10.10
N VAL A 18 -12.38 -5.03 -9.81
CA VAL A 18 -11.50 -6.10 -9.29
C VAL A 18 -10.34 -6.33 -10.26
N ASP A 19 -10.66 -6.62 -11.53
CA ASP A 19 -9.67 -6.94 -12.55
C ASP A 19 -8.71 -5.78 -12.79
N TRP A 20 -9.23 -4.54 -12.81
CA TRP A 20 -8.40 -3.36 -12.97
C TRP A 20 -7.43 -3.15 -11.80
N MET A 21 -7.87 -3.37 -10.56
CA MET A 21 -7.01 -3.21 -9.38
C MET A 21 -5.90 -4.26 -9.35
N LEU A 22 -6.25 -5.54 -9.53
CA LEU A 22 -5.28 -6.63 -9.53
C LEU A 22 -4.27 -6.44 -10.67
N ASN A 23 -4.73 -6.18 -11.89
CA ASN A 23 -3.84 -5.97 -13.04
C ASN A 23 -2.88 -4.79 -12.80
N ARG A 24 -3.38 -3.68 -12.25
CA ARG A 24 -2.53 -2.53 -11.89
C ARG A 24 -1.43 -2.90 -10.89
N ASN A 25 -1.71 -3.83 -9.98
CA ASN A 25 -0.76 -4.35 -9.00
C ASN A 25 0.10 -5.51 -9.55
N LYS A 26 -0.06 -5.88 -10.83
CA LYS A 26 0.55 -7.06 -11.49
C LYS A 26 0.17 -8.38 -10.84
N GLU A 27 -1.07 -8.44 -10.37
CA GLU A 27 -1.69 -9.60 -9.74
C GLU A 27 -2.90 -10.04 -10.57
N SER A 28 -3.34 -11.27 -10.36
CA SER A 28 -4.58 -11.82 -10.91
C SER A 28 -5.30 -12.64 -9.84
N GLY A 29 -6.59 -12.85 -10.04
CA GLY A 29 -7.43 -13.58 -9.11
C GLY A 29 -8.83 -13.00 -9.06
N LYS A 30 -9.49 -13.15 -7.90
CA LYS A 30 -10.88 -12.74 -7.67
C LYS A 30 -11.03 -12.09 -6.32
N GLY A 31 -12.14 -11.38 -6.12
CA GLY A 31 -12.44 -10.81 -4.81
C GLY A 31 -13.64 -9.88 -4.82
N SER A 32 -13.78 -9.13 -3.74
CA SER A 32 -14.87 -8.20 -3.53
C SER A 32 -14.47 -7.08 -2.58
N PHE A 33 -15.29 -6.04 -2.53
CA PHE A 33 -15.08 -4.89 -1.66
C PHE A 33 -16.39 -4.46 -1.00
N LYS A 34 -16.25 -3.85 0.17
CA LYS A 34 -17.29 -3.14 0.88
C LYS A 34 -16.77 -1.74 1.22
N TYR A 35 -17.60 -0.74 1.01
CA TYR A 35 -17.28 0.65 1.29
C TYR A 35 -18.58 1.38 1.69
N GLY A 36 -18.44 2.42 2.52
CA GLY A 36 -19.56 3.26 2.93
C GLY A 36 -20.05 4.19 1.82
N ASP A 37 -21.12 4.95 2.08
CA ASP A 37 -21.63 5.95 1.14
C ASP A 37 -20.54 7.01 0.87
N PRO A 38 -20.05 7.16 -0.37
CA PRO A 38 -19.07 8.19 -0.70
C PRO A 38 -19.55 9.62 -0.44
N LEU A 39 -20.87 9.86 -0.33
CA LEU A 39 -21.44 11.18 -0.10
C LEU A 39 -21.63 11.52 1.39
N ASP A 40 -21.54 10.55 2.30
CA ASP A 40 -21.63 10.81 3.74
C ASP A 40 -20.29 11.29 4.31
N LEU A 41 -20.14 12.61 4.41
CA LEU A 41 -18.92 13.27 4.90
C LEU A 41 -18.73 13.19 6.42
N ASN A 42 -19.72 12.70 7.16
CA ASN A 42 -19.63 12.58 8.62
C ASN A 42 -19.08 11.23 9.09
N ALA A 43 -19.06 10.24 8.20
CA ALA A 43 -18.48 8.92 8.47
C ALA A 43 -16.99 8.84 8.07
N ASP A 44 -16.23 8.06 8.84
CA ASP A 44 -14.86 7.69 8.45
C ASP A 44 -14.86 6.93 7.13
N TRP A 45 -13.87 7.21 6.29
CA TRP A 45 -13.74 6.53 5.01
C TRP A 45 -12.94 5.24 5.15
N VAL A 46 -13.63 4.10 5.10
CA VAL A 46 -13.04 2.77 5.15
C VAL A 46 -13.46 1.94 3.95
N VAL A 47 -12.50 1.22 3.37
CA VAL A 47 -12.74 0.24 2.32
C VAL A 47 -12.20 -1.09 2.81
N THR A 48 -13.06 -2.08 2.95
CA THR A 48 -12.68 -3.45 3.28
C THR A 48 -12.75 -4.27 2.01
N SER A 49 -11.74 -5.09 1.75
CA SER A 49 -11.73 -5.99 0.61
C SER A 49 -11.34 -7.41 1.01
N PHE A 50 -11.86 -8.37 0.27
CA PHE A 50 -11.46 -9.77 0.32
C PHE A 50 -10.96 -10.16 -1.05
N TYR A 51 -9.86 -10.92 -1.10
CA TYR A 51 -9.30 -11.38 -2.36
C TYR A 51 -8.68 -12.76 -2.21
N GLU A 52 -8.76 -13.53 -3.29
CA GLU A 52 -8.01 -14.76 -3.52
C GLU A 52 -7.18 -14.51 -4.79
N LEU A 53 -5.86 -14.56 -4.64
CA LEU A 53 -4.95 -14.43 -5.77
C LEU A 53 -4.73 -15.80 -6.40
N ASP A 54 -4.44 -15.79 -7.70
CA ASP A 54 -3.87 -16.97 -8.36
C ASP A 54 -2.44 -17.19 -7.84
N GLU A 55 -1.51 -17.56 -8.72
CA GLU A 55 -0.12 -17.82 -8.35
C GLU A 55 0.68 -16.50 -8.25
N ILE A 56 1.09 -16.12 -7.03
CA ILE A 56 1.94 -14.93 -6.82
C ILE A 56 3.44 -15.21 -6.98
N ALA A 57 3.85 -16.47 -6.88
CA ALA A 57 5.23 -16.91 -7.01
C ALA A 57 5.34 -18.41 -7.30
N ASN A 58 6.36 -18.80 -8.06
CA ASN A 58 6.73 -20.20 -8.26
C ASN A 58 7.55 -20.71 -7.06
N LEU A 59 7.21 -21.90 -6.55
CA LEU A 59 7.83 -22.50 -5.35
C LEU A 59 8.53 -23.85 -5.65
N PRO A 60 9.56 -23.89 -6.52
CA PRO A 60 10.31 -25.14 -6.78
C PRO A 60 11.22 -25.57 -5.61
N GLY A 61 11.27 -24.78 -4.54
CA GLY A 61 12.12 -24.97 -3.37
C GLY A 61 12.06 -23.72 -2.49
N LYS A 62 13.21 -23.31 -1.93
CA LYS A 62 13.29 -22.03 -1.23
C LYS A 62 13.02 -20.88 -2.20
N SER A 63 11.99 -20.11 -1.90
CA SER A 63 11.52 -19.00 -2.73
C SER A 63 11.22 -17.78 -1.87
N ALA A 64 11.01 -16.65 -2.53
CA ALA A 64 10.67 -15.40 -1.87
C ALA A 64 9.64 -14.61 -2.69
N PHE A 65 8.72 -13.94 -2.03
CA PHE A 65 7.74 -13.05 -2.66
C PHE A 65 7.57 -11.78 -1.82
N THR A 66 7.25 -10.66 -2.47
CA THR A 66 6.78 -9.46 -1.77
C THR A 66 5.34 -9.64 -1.37
N LEU A 67 4.94 -9.11 -0.20
CA LEU A 67 3.52 -9.14 0.18
C LEU A 67 2.66 -8.57 -0.96
N PRO A 68 1.64 -9.32 -1.42
CA PRO A 68 0.75 -8.82 -2.45
C PRO A 68 -0.07 -7.65 -1.90
N TYR A 69 -0.52 -6.81 -2.80
CA TYR A 69 -1.38 -5.68 -2.49
C TYR A 69 -2.85 -6.11 -2.48
N GLY A 70 -3.24 -7.01 -3.39
CA GLY A 70 -4.60 -7.44 -3.59
C GLY A 70 -5.49 -6.28 -4.04
N LEU A 71 -6.67 -6.18 -3.43
CA LEU A 71 -7.70 -5.22 -3.80
C LEU A 71 -7.58 -3.89 -3.04
N THR A 72 -6.56 -3.13 -3.41
CA THR A 72 -6.24 -1.78 -2.92
C THR A 72 -5.65 -0.92 -4.04
N MET A 73 -5.71 0.41 -3.88
CA MET A 73 -4.94 1.34 -4.73
C MET A 73 -3.43 1.28 -4.52
N ALA A 74 -2.94 0.50 -3.56
CA ALA A 74 -1.51 0.35 -3.27
C ALA A 74 -0.80 1.70 -3.15
N THR A 75 -1.46 2.69 -2.54
CA THR A 75 -1.04 4.11 -2.64
C THR A 75 0.34 4.28 -2.01
N ILE A 76 0.60 3.63 -0.87
CA ILE A 76 1.92 3.61 -0.23
C ILE A 76 3.01 3.10 -1.19
N PHE A 77 2.73 2.02 -1.93
CA PHE A 77 3.66 1.48 -2.93
C PHE A 77 3.90 2.43 -4.09
N HIS A 78 2.85 2.99 -4.71
CA HIS A 78 3.00 3.91 -5.83
C HIS A 78 3.73 5.18 -5.44
N THR A 79 3.46 5.69 -4.24
CA THR A 79 4.21 6.80 -3.64
C THR A 79 5.69 6.45 -3.50
N SER A 80 6.03 5.23 -3.08
CA SER A 80 7.42 4.76 -3.01
C SER A 80 8.12 4.65 -4.39
N ALA A 81 7.34 4.46 -5.46
CA ALA A 81 7.83 4.32 -6.82
C ALA A 81 8.05 5.67 -7.53
N TYR A 82 7.31 6.72 -7.14
CA TYR A 82 7.40 8.05 -7.74
C TYR A 82 8.58 8.84 -7.19
N ARG A 83 9.68 8.91 -7.98
CA ARG A 83 10.91 9.63 -7.60
C ARG A 83 10.69 11.14 -7.57
N GLN A 84 11.18 11.80 -6.53
CA GLN A 84 11.08 13.25 -6.40
C GLN A 84 12.15 13.98 -7.21
N ILE A 85 11.79 15.14 -7.77
CA ILE A 85 12.72 16.07 -8.41
C ILE A 85 13.36 16.90 -7.30
N THR A 86 14.59 16.56 -6.92
CA THR A 86 15.28 17.13 -5.74
C THR A 86 16.10 18.38 -6.06
N ASP A 87 16.33 18.64 -7.34
CA ASP A 87 16.96 19.83 -7.92
C ASP A 87 15.92 20.83 -8.46
N ARG A 88 14.71 20.78 -7.90
CA ARG A 88 13.58 21.59 -8.37
C ARG A 88 13.81 23.07 -8.10
N VAL A 89 13.66 23.90 -9.14
CA VAL A 89 13.78 25.36 -9.06
C VAL A 89 12.45 26.09 -8.92
N THR A 90 11.32 25.39 -9.07
CA THR A 90 9.97 25.96 -8.94
C THR A 90 9.19 25.30 -7.81
N PRO A 91 8.41 26.10 -7.03
CA PRO A 91 7.50 25.56 -6.03
C PRO A 91 6.42 24.68 -6.65
N PHE A 92 5.81 23.81 -5.83
CA PHE A 92 4.83 22.83 -6.30
C PHE A 92 3.75 22.55 -5.27
N LYS A 93 2.63 21.96 -5.71
CA LYS A 93 1.58 21.54 -4.79
C LYS A 93 2.10 20.45 -3.86
N CYS A 94 1.96 20.64 -2.55
CA CYS A 94 2.25 19.57 -1.60
C CYS A 94 1.23 18.42 -1.73
N ASP A 95 1.73 17.20 -1.60
CA ASP A 95 0.87 16.04 -1.37
C ASP A 95 0.37 16.03 0.08
N LEU A 96 -0.86 15.55 0.26
CA LEU A 96 -1.46 15.32 1.57
C LEU A 96 -1.97 13.88 1.60
N TYR A 97 -1.42 13.07 2.49
CA TYR A 97 -1.84 11.69 2.67
C TYR A 97 -2.04 11.39 4.15
N ASN A 98 -3.07 10.61 4.42
CA ASN A 98 -3.41 10.09 5.73
C ASN A 98 -4.02 8.69 5.45
N ILE A 99 -3.16 7.67 5.42
CA ILE A 99 -3.50 6.32 4.98
C ILE A 99 -3.11 5.32 6.06
N ASP A 100 -4.08 4.51 6.46
CA ASP A 100 -3.87 3.25 7.20
C ASP A 100 -4.24 2.08 6.29
N GLU A 101 -3.31 1.15 6.12
CA GLU A 101 -3.48 -0.09 5.38
C GLU A 101 -3.28 -1.26 6.33
N GLN A 102 -4.28 -2.13 6.42
CA GLN A 102 -4.22 -3.40 7.16
C GLN A 102 -4.44 -4.54 6.18
N THR A 103 -3.54 -5.52 6.19
CA THR A 103 -3.60 -6.67 5.29
C THR A 103 -3.34 -7.94 6.08
N GLU A 104 -4.23 -8.90 5.93
CA GLU A 104 -4.04 -10.26 6.42
C GLU A 104 -3.87 -11.19 5.23
N LEU A 105 -2.71 -11.83 5.13
CA LEU A 105 -2.40 -12.81 4.10
C LEU A 105 -2.39 -14.20 4.72
N THR A 106 -3.33 -15.04 4.31
CA THR A 106 -3.35 -16.46 4.68
C THR A 106 -2.60 -17.28 3.65
N LEU A 107 -1.56 -17.99 4.08
CA LEU A 107 -0.76 -18.87 3.23
C LEU A 107 -1.35 -20.29 3.22
N PRO A 108 -1.27 -21.01 2.08
CA PRO A 108 -1.59 -22.43 2.03
C PRO A 108 -0.85 -23.24 3.10
N GLU A 109 -1.51 -24.26 3.68
CA GLU A 109 -0.99 -25.03 4.82
C GLU A 109 0.38 -25.69 4.57
N LYS A 110 0.68 -26.03 3.31
CA LYS A 110 1.92 -26.72 2.94
C LYS A 110 3.14 -25.81 2.91
N ILE A 111 2.95 -24.49 2.91
CA ILE A 111 4.03 -23.51 2.84
C ILE A 111 4.60 -23.25 4.23
N LYS A 112 5.92 -23.32 4.39
CA LYS A 112 6.60 -22.91 5.62
C LYS A 112 7.23 -21.54 5.43
N VAL A 113 6.91 -20.62 6.34
CA VAL A 113 7.53 -19.28 6.38
C VAL A 113 8.85 -19.36 7.14
N ASP A 114 9.95 -19.16 6.42
CA ASP A 114 11.30 -19.12 6.98
C ASP A 114 11.63 -17.72 7.52
N GLN A 115 11.23 -16.66 6.82
CA GLN A 115 11.44 -15.26 7.22
C GLN A 115 10.32 -14.36 6.68
N TYR A 116 9.99 -13.30 7.41
CA TYR A 116 9.07 -12.24 6.99
C TYR A 116 9.70 -10.86 7.28
N PRO A 117 9.16 -9.77 6.71
CA PRO A 117 9.70 -8.42 6.90
C PRO A 117 9.79 -8.02 8.38
N ALA A 118 10.82 -7.25 8.72
CA ALA A 118 10.93 -6.60 10.02
C ALA A 118 10.17 -5.27 10.03
N ASP A 119 9.80 -4.82 11.23
CA ASP A 119 9.10 -3.55 11.42
C ASP A 119 9.95 -2.35 10.97
N VAL A 120 9.29 -1.32 10.45
CA VAL A 120 9.91 -0.11 9.93
C VAL A 120 9.27 1.10 10.59
N PHE A 121 10.11 2.05 11.01
CA PHE A 121 9.68 3.35 11.50
C PHE A 121 10.51 4.45 10.86
N TYR A 122 9.85 5.46 10.32
CA TYR A 122 10.47 6.63 9.73
C TYR A 122 9.67 7.88 10.07
N ASN A 123 10.30 8.85 10.72
CA ASN A 123 9.62 10.05 11.21
C ASN A 123 10.50 11.29 11.04
N VAL A 124 10.00 12.27 10.29
CA VAL A 124 10.61 13.58 10.07
C VAL A 124 9.51 14.64 10.03
N PRO A 125 9.81 15.94 10.16
CA PRO A 125 8.80 16.98 10.03
C PRO A 125 8.01 16.84 8.73
N GLY A 126 6.68 16.77 8.86
CA GLY A 126 5.74 16.64 7.74
C GLY A 126 5.58 15.24 7.16
N ILE A 127 6.37 14.24 7.56
CA ILE A 127 6.27 12.88 7.04
C ILE A 127 6.46 11.85 8.15
N HIS A 128 5.46 11.00 8.31
CA HIS A 128 5.49 9.86 9.21
C HIS A 128 5.12 8.58 8.47
N TYR A 129 5.92 7.54 8.67
CA TYR A 129 5.70 6.24 8.10
C TYR A 129 6.03 5.15 9.11
N SER A 130 5.14 4.17 9.24
CA SER A 130 5.40 2.96 10.01
C SER A 130 4.83 1.73 9.31
N ALA A 131 5.54 0.62 9.42
CA ALA A 131 5.08 -0.70 9.01
C ALA A 131 5.33 -1.70 10.14
N ASN A 132 4.31 -2.47 10.52
CA ASN A 132 4.40 -3.51 11.53
C ASN A 132 3.98 -4.85 10.92
N TYR A 133 4.72 -5.90 11.25
CA TYR A 133 4.51 -7.24 10.71
C TYR A 133 4.39 -8.26 11.83
N HIS A 134 3.34 -9.06 11.76
CA HIS A 134 3.11 -10.14 12.71
C HIS A 134 2.74 -11.42 11.98
N ARG A 135 3.16 -12.57 12.53
CA ARG A 135 2.81 -13.88 11.99
C ARG A 135 2.16 -14.74 13.06
N GLU A 136 0.96 -15.22 12.77
CA GLU A 136 0.23 -16.21 13.57
C GLU A 136 -0.05 -17.44 12.71
N GLY A 137 0.73 -18.50 12.92
CA GLY A 137 0.63 -19.70 12.07
C GLY A 137 0.90 -19.39 10.60
N GLN A 138 -0.11 -19.64 9.75
CA GLN A 138 -0.08 -19.38 8.31
C GLN A 138 -0.56 -17.97 7.92
N VAL A 139 -0.93 -17.13 8.89
CA VAL A 139 -1.39 -15.77 8.64
C VAL A 139 -0.25 -14.78 8.87
N ILE A 140 0.07 -13.99 7.85
CA ILE A 140 0.93 -12.82 7.98
C ILE A 140 0.05 -11.57 7.99
N ARG A 141 0.10 -10.81 9.07
CA ARG A 141 -0.52 -9.50 9.19
C ARG A 141 0.50 -8.41 8.91
N ALA A 142 0.14 -7.46 8.06
CA ALA A 142 0.90 -6.25 7.79
C ALA A 142 0.02 -5.03 8.07
N THR A 143 0.52 -4.09 8.87
CA THR A 143 -0.12 -2.81 9.13
C THR A 143 0.82 -1.69 8.74
N ARG A 144 0.43 -0.88 7.76
CA ARG A 144 1.20 0.27 7.28
C ARG A 144 0.43 1.56 7.50
N ARG A 145 1.13 2.59 7.98
CA ARG A 145 0.61 3.93 8.18
C ARG A 145 1.49 4.91 7.45
N LEU A 146 0.89 5.73 6.59
CA LEU A 146 1.55 6.84 5.92
C LEU A 146 0.79 8.14 6.19
N LEU A 147 1.47 9.09 6.82
CA LEU A 147 1.01 10.46 7.01
C LEU A 147 2.02 11.40 6.35
N ILE A 148 1.55 12.19 5.40
CA ILE A 148 2.32 13.28 4.80
C ILE A 148 1.47 14.53 4.92
N ASP A 149 1.97 15.49 5.67
CA ASP A 149 1.34 16.78 5.89
C ASP A 149 2.41 17.80 6.29
N PHE A 150 2.94 18.51 5.30
CA PHE A 150 3.90 19.60 5.50
C PHE A 150 3.28 20.86 6.11
N LYS A 151 1.98 20.86 6.44
CA LYS A 151 1.22 22.01 6.98
C LYS A 151 1.25 23.24 6.06
N LYS A 152 1.45 23.01 4.76
CA LYS A 152 1.44 24.03 3.72
C LYS A 152 0.87 23.46 2.42
N SER A 153 0.31 24.33 1.59
CA SER A 153 -0.25 23.95 0.28
C SER A 153 0.80 23.92 -0.84
N VAL A 154 1.90 24.65 -0.64
CA VAL A 154 3.00 24.80 -1.60
C VAL A 154 4.30 24.33 -0.97
N CYS A 155 4.96 23.39 -1.64
CA CYS A 155 6.22 22.76 -1.27
C CYS A 155 7.37 23.33 -2.11
N ASP A 156 8.56 23.26 -1.56
CA ASP A 156 9.81 23.75 -2.11
C ASP A 156 10.85 22.62 -2.27
N GLN A 157 12.07 22.98 -2.67
CA GLN A 157 13.15 22.03 -2.89
C GLN A 157 13.51 21.22 -1.63
N ALA A 158 13.47 21.85 -0.45
CA ALA A 158 13.80 21.18 0.79
C ALA A 158 12.77 20.09 1.13
N ASP A 159 11.48 20.35 0.86
CA ASP A 159 10.44 19.33 1.02
C ASP A 159 10.63 18.19 0.03
N ALA A 160 11.00 18.47 -1.22
CA ALA A 160 11.28 17.42 -2.21
C ALA A 160 12.44 16.51 -1.78
N ILE A 161 13.49 17.08 -1.19
CA ILE A 161 14.62 16.32 -0.63
C ILE A 161 14.18 15.48 0.57
N ALA A 162 13.39 16.05 1.49
CA ALA A 162 12.83 15.32 2.63
C ALA A 162 11.95 14.16 2.15
N TRP A 163 11.16 14.42 1.11
CA TRP A 163 10.23 13.47 0.53
C TRP A 163 10.93 12.33 -0.21
N GLU A 164 12.03 12.60 -0.91
CA GLU A 164 12.88 11.57 -1.51
C GLU A 164 13.50 10.62 -0.47
N LYS A 165 13.94 11.15 0.68
CA LYS A 165 14.47 10.33 1.77
C LYS A 165 13.41 9.40 2.36
N ALA A 166 12.21 9.93 2.62
CA ALA A 166 11.09 9.12 3.08
C ALA A 166 10.68 8.07 2.07
N ARG A 167 10.60 8.44 0.79
CA ARG A 167 10.30 7.52 -0.32
C ARG A 167 11.25 6.32 -0.34
N LEU A 168 12.55 6.52 -0.10
CA LEU A 168 13.51 5.43 -0.05
C LEU A 168 13.30 4.49 1.15
N ALA A 169 12.90 5.02 2.31
CA ALA A 169 12.53 4.21 3.48
C ALA A 169 11.29 3.34 3.17
N ILE A 170 10.22 3.97 2.65
CA ILE A 170 8.99 3.26 2.24
C ILE A 170 9.30 2.22 1.17
N ARG A 171 10.12 2.56 0.17
CA ARG A 171 10.47 1.67 -0.93
C ARG A 171 11.22 0.42 -0.46
N ARG A 172 12.07 0.53 0.55
CA ARG A 172 12.76 -0.62 1.15
C ARG A 172 11.74 -1.53 1.83
N ASP A 173 10.81 -0.96 2.60
CA ASP A 173 9.74 -1.71 3.25
C ASP A 173 8.86 -2.49 2.27
N VAL A 174 8.23 -1.80 1.32
CA VAL A 174 7.24 -2.41 0.41
C VAL A 174 7.86 -3.42 -0.56
N ARG A 175 9.19 -3.51 -0.60
CA ARG A 175 9.95 -4.48 -1.39
C ARG A 175 10.55 -5.59 -0.54
N ASN A 176 10.41 -5.54 0.78
CA ASN A 176 10.80 -6.64 1.64
C ASN A 176 10.03 -7.89 1.25
N GLN A 177 10.71 -9.03 1.37
CA GLN A 177 10.20 -10.31 0.92
C GLN A 177 9.90 -11.21 2.12
N VAL A 178 8.88 -12.05 1.94
CA VAL A 178 8.63 -13.23 2.74
C VAL A 178 9.38 -14.38 2.08
N PHE A 179 10.22 -15.07 2.85
CA PHE A 179 10.94 -16.27 2.39
C PHE A 179 10.18 -17.51 2.84
N VAL A 180 10.00 -18.43 1.91
CA VAL A 180 9.20 -19.64 2.10
C VAL A 180 9.84 -20.88 1.48
N ARG A 181 9.37 -22.05 1.91
CA ARG A 181 9.74 -23.37 1.38
C ARG A 181 8.61 -24.38 1.53
#